data_AF-A0A437PX95-F1
#
_entry.id   AF-A0A437PX95-F1
#
_cell.length_a   1.000
_cell.length_b   1.000
_cell.length_c   1.000
_cell.angle_alpha   90.00
_cell.angle_beta   90.00
_cell.angle_gamma   90.00
#
_symmetry.space_group_name_H-M   'P 1'
#
loop_
_entity.id
_entity.type
_entity.pdbx_description
1 polymer ?
#
loop_
_entity_poly.entity_id
_entity_poly.type
_entity_poly.pdbx_seq_one_letter_code
_entity_poly.pdbx_strand_id
1 'polypeptide(L)'
;MVFKESQNAFKDKGKRTFFQSFVNKSCNFVVLIEFMSEAISNGFVIKVETTQLLNQAIQKPFIHFFSYQITIKNLNPFPAKLIGRFWKIWEMGGKIEQVSGLGVVGLQPIIEPNTSFTYTSGCPLTTNLGKMSGHYSFTNVQSGENFLVKIPPFELIANNLLN
;
A
#
# COMPACT_ATOMS: atom_id res chain seq x y z
N MET A 1 7.18 0.76 -7.11
CA MET A 1 7.89 1.36 -5.98
C MET A 1 6.82 1.72 -4.97
N VAL A 2 6.55 0.84 -4.00
CA VAL A 2 5.75 1.19 -2.80
C VAL A 2 6.60 2.13 -1.97
N PHE A 3 6.08 3.25 -1.46
CA PHE A 3 6.88 4.22 -0.71
C PHE A 3 7.76 3.51 0.34
N LYS A 4 9.07 3.53 0.08
CA LYS A 4 10.12 2.98 0.93
C LYS A 4 10.37 3.97 2.06
N GLU A 5 9.94 3.63 3.27
CA GLU A 5 10.48 4.26 4.48
C GLU A 5 11.82 3.65 4.94
N SER A 6 12.41 2.71 4.17
CA SER A 6 13.78 2.24 4.42
C SER A 6 14.83 3.15 3.76
N GLN A 7 15.64 3.77 4.60
CA GLN A 7 16.67 4.81 4.42
C GLN A 7 17.59 4.82 3.16
N ASN A 8 17.61 3.84 2.26
CA ASN A 8 18.67 3.72 1.24
C ASN A 8 18.24 3.75 -0.24
N ALA A 9 17.05 4.25 -0.59
CA ALA A 9 16.60 4.28 -2.00
C ALA A 9 16.19 5.65 -2.56
N PHE A 10 16.24 6.72 -1.77
CA PHE A 10 16.02 8.08 -2.27
C PHE A 10 17.35 8.73 -2.62
N LYS A 11 17.80 8.61 -3.88
CA LYS A 11 18.84 9.51 -4.42
C LYS A 11 18.31 10.92 -4.72
N ASP A 12 16.99 11.13 -4.64
CA ASP A 12 16.36 12.42 -4.89
C ASP A 12 15.52 12.87 -3.68
N LYS A 13 16.05 13.82 -2.92
CA LYS A 13 15.43 14.36 -1.70
C LYS A 13 14.07 15.02 -1.97
N GLY A 14 13.80 15.49 -3.20
CA GLY A 14 12.57 16.25 -3.52
C GLY A 14 11.28 15.45 -3.40
N LYS A 15 11.29 14.16 -3.77
CA LYS A 15 10.08 13.31 -3.78
C LYS A 15 9.61 12.88 -2.39
N ARG A 16 10.54 12.85 -1.42
CA ARG A 16 10.28 12.43 -0.04
C ARG A 16 9.58 13.53 0.76
N THR A 17 10.07 14.77 0.63
CA THR A 17 9.46 15.96 1.24
C THR A 17 8.07 16.24 0.67
N PHE A 18 7.87 15.92 -0.61
CA PHE A 18 6.61 16.13 -1.30
C PHE A 18 5.46 15.33 -0.67
N PHE A 19 5.57 14.00 -0.55
CA PHE A 19 4.49 13.17 0.01
C PHE A 19 4.19 13.49 1.48
N GLN A 20 5.23 13.73 2.31
CA GLN A 20 5.04 14.13 3.72
C GLN A 20 4.33 15.50 3.83
N SER A 21 4.69 16.46 2.97
CA SER A 21 3.99 17.75 2.87
C SER A 21 2.59 17.62 2.27
N PHE A 22 2.33 16.58 1.47
CA PHE A 22 1.06 16.35 0.78
C PHE A 22 0.02 15.72 1.70
N VAL A 23 0.43 14.83 2.59
CA VAL A 23 -0.41 14.28 3.67
C VAL A 23 -0.70 15.32 4.75
N ASN A 24 0.26 16.22 5.05
CA ASN A 24 0.14 17.19 6.15
C ASN A 24 -0.42 18.57 5.74
N LYS A 25 -0.59 18.89 4.45
CA LYS A 25 -1.23 20.15 4.03
C LYS A 25 -2.73 19.95 3.94
N SER A 26 -3.47 20.86 4.57
CA SER A 26 -4.91 21.09 4.46
C SER A 26 -5.32 21.48 3.02
N CYS A 27 -5.08 20.61 2.05
CA CYS A 27 -5.61 20.72 0.72
C CYS A 27 -6.95 19.98 0.70
N ASN A 28 -8.01 20.65 0.23
CA ASN A 28 -9.29 20.02 -0.06
C ASN A 28 -9.09 19.02 -1.22
N PHE A 29 -8.73 17.79 -0.89
CA PHE A 29 -8.73 16.68 -1.84
C PHE A 29 -10.17 16.38 -2.23
N VAL A 30 -10.48 16.52 -3.51
CA VAL A 30 -11.72 15.97 -4.05
C VAL A 30 -11.46 14.48 -4.28
N VAL A 31 -11.96 13.65 -3.36
CA VAL A 31 -12.03 12.20 -3.54
C VAL A 31 -13.11 11.95 -4.59
N LEU A 32 -12.72 11.45 -5.76
CA LEU A 32 -13.64 11.26 -6.87
C LEU A 32 -14.13 9.83 -6.99
N ILE A 33 -13.30 8.83 -6.64
CA ILE A 33 -13.63 7.40 -6.73
C ILE A 33 -12.82 6.62 -5.68
N GLU A 34 -13.51 5.75 -4.94
CA GLU A 34 -12.90 4.79 -4.01
C GLU A 34 -13.07 3.37 -4.55
N PHE A 35 -11.96 2.66 -4.74
CA PHE A 35 -12.00 1.21 -4.99
C PHE A 35 -11.65 0.45 -3.74
N MET A 36 -12.46 -0.55 -3.43
CA MET A 36 -12.27 -1.46 -2.29
C MET A 36 -12.01 -2.88 -2.78
N SER A 37 -11.04 -3.55 -2.17
CA SER A 37 -10.72 -4.96 -2.41
C SER A 37 -10.48 -5.66 -1.08
N GLU A 38 -10.94 -6.91 -0.96
CA GLU A 38 -10.79 -7.69 0.27
C GLU A 38 -10.42 -9.14 -0.04
N ALA A 39 -9.58 -9.74 0.81
CA ALA A 39 -9.38 -11.19 0.82
C ALA A 39 -9.10 -11.71 2.23
N ILE A 40 -9.43 -12.99 2.42
CA ILE A 40 -9.12 -13.74 3.63
C ILE A 40 -8.08 -14.81 3.28
N SER A 41 -7.02 -14.91 4.08
CA SER A 41 -6.04 -16.00 3.98
C SER A 41 -5.32 -16.22 5.30
N ASN A 42 -5.07 -17.48 5.67
CA ASN A 42 -4.39 -17.87 6.92
C ASN A 42 -4.94 -17.16 8.17
N GLY A 43 -6.27 -17.01 8.24
CA GLY A 43 -6.95 -16.37 9.36
C GLY A 43 -6.76 -14.85 9.43
N PHE A 44 -6.31 -14.20 8.36
CA PHE A 44 -6.24 -12.74 8.26
C PHE A 44 -7.20 -12.21 7.20
N VAL A 45 -7.91 -11.14 7.51
CA VAL A 45 -8.64 -10.32 6.54
C VAL A 45 -7.76 -9.14 6.15
N ILE A 46 -7.53 -8.98 4.85
CA ILE A 46 -6.84 -7.82 4.28
C ILE A 46 -7.86 -7.03 3.47
N LYS A 47 -8.20 -5.84 3.96
CA LYS A 47 -9.04 -4.86 3.26
C LYS A 47 -8.15 -3.76 2.70
N VAL A 48 -8.33 -3.43 1.42
CA VAL A 48 -7.61 -2.36 0.73
C VAL A 48 -8.60 -1.35 0.20
N GLU A 49 -8.36 -0.08 0.49
CA GLU A 49 -9.10 1.07 -0.03
C GLU A 49 -8.10 1.94 -0.80
N THR A 50 -8.45 2.35 -2.01
CA THR A 50 -7.56 3.16 -2.85
C THR A 50 -8.22 4.45 -3.29
N THR A 51 -7.40 5.49 -3.39
CA THR A 51 -7.84 6.83 -3.78
C THR A 51 -6.81 7.47 -4.68
N GLN A 52 -7.24 8.02 -5.81
CA GLN A 52 -6.37 8.88 -6.60
C GLN A 52 -6.21 10.23 -5.91
N LEU A 53 -4.96 10.66 -5.76
CA LEU A 53 -4.61 11.97 -5.24
C LEU A 53 -4.44 12.95 -6.42
N LEU A 54 -5.39 13.85 -6.60
CA LEU A 54 -5.28 14.95 -7.57
C LEU A 54 -4.43 16.07 -6.99
N ASN A 55 -3.35 16.42 -7.67
CA ASN A 55 -2.64 17.66 -7.39
C ASN A 55 -2.94 18.68 -8.50
N GLN A 56 -3.66 19.74 -8.15
CA GLN A 56 -4.00 20.84 -9.06
C GLN A 56 -2.75 21.64 -9.50
N ALA A 57 -1.62 21.51 -8.82
CA ALA A 57 -0.44 22.36 -9.00
C ALA A 57 0.72 21.73 -9.80
N ILE A 58 0.67 20.46 -10.22
CA ILE A 58 1.77 19.82 -10.97
C ILE A 58 1.41 19.70 -12.45
N GLN A 59 1.84 20.70 -13.21
CA GLN A 59 2.07 20.57 -14.65
C GLN A 59 3.41 19.86 -14.87
N LYS A 60 3.36 18.66 -15.46
CA LYS A 60 4.47 17.83 -16.00
C LYS A 60 5.70 17.57 -15.08
N PRO A 61 6.19 16.32 -15.00
CA PRO A 61 5.74 15.13 -15.72
C PRO A 61 4.46 14.51 -15.11
N PHE A 62 3.71 13.78 -15.95
CA PHE A 62 2.45 13.09 -15.66
C PHE A 62 2.62 11.92 -14.67
N ILE A 63 3.00 12.19 -13.43
CA ILE A 63 3.00 11.18 -12.36
C ILE A 63 1.61 11.15 -11.73
N HIS A 64 0.97 9.98 -11.76
CA HIS A 64 -0.27 9.73 -11.05
C HIS A 64 0.06 9.25 -9.63
N PHE A 65 -0.37 10.00 -8.63
CA PHE A 65 -0.21 9.61 -7.23
C PHE A 65 -1.47 8.92 -6.73
N PHE A 66 -1.30 7.72 -6.21
CA PHE A 66 -2.37 6.98 -5.54
C PHE A 66 -2.04 6.82 -4.06
N SER A 67 -3.05 7.02 -3.22
CA SER A 67 -3.04 6.59 -1.83
C SER A 67 -3.73 5.23 -1.74
N TYR A 68 -3.24 4.36 -0.86
CA TYR A 68 -3.97 3.18 -0.45
C TYR A 68 -3.92 3.03 1.06
N GLN A 69 -5.07 2.70 1.64
CA GLN A 69 -5.23 2.36 3.04
C GLN A 69 -5.45 0.85 3.14
N ILE A 70 -4.68 0.18 3.99
CA ILE A 70 -4.80 -1.26 4.22
C ILE A 70 -5.13 -1.51 5.68
N THR A 71 -6.19 -2.26 5.91
CA THR A 71 -6.57 -2.79 7.21
C THR A 71 -6.28 -4.29 7.25
N ILE A 72 -5.49 -4.69 8.25
CA ILE A 72 -5.08 -6.07 8.51
C ILE A 72 -5.79 -6.52 9.78
N LYS A 73 -6.75 -7.44 9.68
CA LYS A 73 -7.47 -7.99 10.83
C LYS A 73 -7.05 -9.42 11.10
N ASN A 74 -6.67 -9.71 12.34
CA ASN A 74 -6.34 -11.05 12.78
C ASN A 74 -7.60 -11.77 13.29
N LEU A 75 -7.99 -12.85 12.64
CA LEU A 75 -9.07 -13.76 13.08
C LEU A 75 -8.54 -15.02 13.76
N ASN A 76 -7.22 -15.18 13.85
CA ASN A 76 -6.62 -16.31 14.53
C ASN A 76 -6.75 -16.16 16.06
N PRO A 77 -6.76 -17.27 16.80
CA PRO A 77 -6.77 -17.26 18.27
C PRO A 77 -5.40 -16.94 18.89
N PHE A 78 -4.38 -16.62 18.08
CA PHE A 78 -3.03 -16.32 18.52
C PHE A 78 -2.54 -14.95 17.99
N PRO A 79 -1.65 -14.27 18.74
CA PRO A 79 -0.95 -13.09 18.24
C PRO A 79 0.01 -13.44 17.10
N ALA A 80 0.06 -12.60 16.07
CA ALA A 80 1.02 -12.74 14.99
C ALA A 80 1.76 -11.43 14.70
N LYS A 81 3.06 -11.53 14.43
CA LYS A 81 3.92 -10.39 14.08
C LYS A 81 4.08 -10.28 12.57
N LEU A 82 3.82 -9.09 12.02
CA LEU A 82 4.15 -8.79 10.63
C LEU A 82 5.66 -8.60 10.50
N ILE A 83 6.31 -9.44 9.68
CA ILE A 83 7.76 -9.40 9.48
C ILE A 83 8.12 -8.58 8.24
N GLY A 84 7.39 -8.78 7.14
CA GLY A 84 7.73 -8.18 5.87
C GLY A 84 6.58 -8.21 4.87
N ARG A 85 6.85 -7.60 3.72
CA ARG A 85 5.90 -7.48 2.62
C ARG A 85 6.61 -7.75 1.30
N PHE A 86 5.86 -8.33 0.38
CA PHE A 86 6.20 -8.44 -1.03
C PHE A 86 5.06 -7.83 -1.84
N TRP A 87 5.40 -6.99 -2.81
CA TRP A 87 4.48 -6.36 -3.75
C TRP A 87 4.91 -6.67 -5.17
N LYS A 88 3.93 -7.03 -6.01
CA LYS A 88 4.02 -7.02 -7.47
C LYS A 88 3.12 -5.89 -7.99
N ILE A 89 3.73 -4.94 -8.67
CA ILE A 89 3.08 -3.76 -9.23
C ILE A 89 3.19 -3.88 -10.74
N TRP A 90 2.05 -3.86 -11.40
CA TRP A 90 1.93 -3.82 -12.85
C TRP A 90 1.41 -2.45 -13.26
N GLU A 91 2.01 -1.86 -14.28
CA GLU A 91 1.56 -0.63 -14.91
C GLU A 91 1.12 -0.92 -16.35
N MET A 92 0.18 -0.12 -16.87
CA MET A 92 -0.14 -0.13 -18.29
C MET A 92 1.13 0.08 -19.12
N GLY A 93 1.23 -0.57 -20.28
CA GLY A 93 2.47 -0.63 -21.06
C GLY A 93 3.41 -1.77 -20.68
N GLY A 94 2.98 -2.67 -19.77
CA GLY A 94 3.63 -3.96 -19.52
C GLY A 94 4.78 -3.91 -18.51
N LYS A 95 5.03 -2.76 -17.87
CA LYS A 95 6.05 -2.62 -16.84
C LYS A 95 5.61 -3.34 -15.56
N ILE A 96 6.49 -4.19 -15.04
CA ILE A 96 6.31 -4.90 -13.77
C ILE A 96 7.44 -4.52 -12.83
N GLU A 97 7.08 -4.12 -11.61
CA GLU A 97 8.03 -3.90 -10.52
C GLU A 97 7.71 -4.83 -9.34
N GLN A 98 8.75 -5.38 -8.74
CA GLN A 98 8.65 -6.17 -7.52
C GLN A 98 9.33 -5.42 -6.37
N VAL A 99 8.64 -5.32 -5.24
CA VAL A 99 9.13 -4.60 -4.07
C VAL A 99 9.00 -5.47 -2.84
N SER A 100 10.13 -5.82 -2.24
CA SER A 100 10.19 -6.50 -0.94
C SER A 100 10.74 -5.56 0.13
N GLY A 101 10.34 -5.76 1.37
CA GLY A 101 10.91 -5.03 2.50
C GLY A 101 10.39 -5.51 3.85
N LEU A 102 11.15 -5.21 4.90
CA LEU A 102 10.72 -5.45 6.27
C LEU A 102 9.59 -4.51 6.67
N GLY A 103 8.65 -5.05 7.44
CA GLY A 103 7.54 -4.32 8.01
C GLY A 103 6.59 -3.72 6.96
N VAL A 104 5.80 -2.76 7.43
CA VAL A 104 4.96 -1.83 6.67
C VAL A 104 5.15 -0.46 7.31
N VAL A 105 5.32 0.60 6.50
CA VAL A 105 5.52 1.98 7.01
C VAL A 105 6.53 2.09 8.19
N GLY A 106 7.65 1.37 8.08
CA GLY A 106 8.69 1.34 9.12
C GLY A 106 8.35 0.52 10.37
N LEU A 107 7.16 -0.08 10.44
CA LEU A 107 6.65 -0.83 11.59
C LEU A 107 6.57 -2.35 11.32
N GLN A 108 6.76 -3.14 12.36
CA GLN A 108 6.51 -4.59 12.37
C GLN A 108 5.50 -4.91 13.48
N PRO A 109 4.21 -4.57 13.29
CA PRO A 109 3.20 -4.69 14.33
C PRO A 109 2.97 -6.16 14.73
N ILE A 110 2.72 -6.37 16.02
CA ILE A 110 2.07 -7.58 16.53
C ILE A 110 0.56 -7.29 16.52
N ILE A 111 -0.21 -8.17 15.91
CA ILE A 111 -1.67 -8.04 15.80
C ILE A 111 -2.29 -9.13 16.67
N GLU A 112 -2.93 -8.70 17.76
CA GLU A 112 -3.60 -9.57 18.72
C GLU A 112 -4.85 -10.23 18.12
N PRO A 113 -5.31 -11.38 18.67
CA PRO A 113 -6.55 -12.03 18.25
C PRO A 113 -7.73 -11.05 18.20
N ASN A 114 -8.50 -11.10 17.10
CA ASN A 114 -9.67 -10.26 16.85
C ASN A 114 -9.42 -8.74 16.79
N THR A 115 -8.16 -8.31 16.73
CA THR A 115 -7.79 -6.89 16.54
C THR A 115 -7.35 -6.60 15.11
N SER A 116 -7.16 -5.33 14.81
CA SER A 116 -6.72 -4.87 13.50
C SER A 116 -5.63 -3.81 13.57
N PHE A 117 -4.79 -3.78 12.54
CA PHE A 117 -3.82 -2.74 12.29
C PHE A 117 -4.12 -2.08 10.93
N THR A 118 -4.20 -0.75 10.90
CA THR A 118 -4.48 0.01 9.68
C THR A 118 -3.34 0.97 9.39
N TYR A 119 -2.95 1.06 8.12
CA TYR A 119 -1.96 2.02 7.67
C TYR A 119 -2.26 2.55 6.27
N THR A 120 -1.75 3.75 6.00
CA THR A 120 -1.87 4.39 4.69
C THR A 120 -0.48 4.55 4.06
N SER A 121 -0.39 4.26 2.78
CA SER A 121 0.81 4.50 1.98
C SER A 121 0.38 4.92 0.57
N GLY A 122 1.32 4.94 -0.36
CA GLY A 122 1.01 5.32 -1.73
C GLY A 122 1.84 4.63 -2.77
N CYS A 123 1.46 4.88 -4.01
CA CYS A 123 2.13 4.37 -5.19
C CYS A 123 2.11 5.44 -6.29
N PRO A 124 3.28 5.99 -6.67
CA PRO A 124 3.38 6.81 -7.87
C PRO A 124 3.43 5.90 -9.10
N LEU A 125 2.54 6.14 -10.06
CA LEU A 125 2.57 5.50 -11.37
C LEU A 125 2.91 6.51 -12.46
N THR A 126 3.54 6.02 -13.53
CA THR A 126 3.81 6.79 -14.75
C THR A 126 2.67 6.70 -15.76
N THR A 127 1.70 5.83 -15.49
CA THR A 127 0.51 5.60 -16.29
C THR A 127 -0.76 5.80 -15.47
N ASN A 128 -1.88 5.96 -16.16
CA ASN A 128 -3.21 6.17 -15.58
C ASN A 128 -3.88 4.88 -15.09
N LEU A 129 -3.28 3.71 -15.34
CA LEU A 129 -3.79 2.41 -14.91
C LEU A 129 -2.66 1.54 -14.38
N GLY A 130 -2.86 0.99 -13.19
CA GLY A 130 -2.00 -0.04 -12.63
C GLY A 130 -2.76 -1.06 -11.79
N LYS A 131 -2.07 -2.13 -11.44
CA LYS A 131 -2.58 -3.20 -10.58
C LYS A 131 -1.51 -3.57 -9.57
N MET A 132 -1.90 -3.66 -8.30
CA MET A 132 -1.03 -4.12 -7.23
C MET A 132 -1.55 -5.43 -6.66
N SER A 133 -0.63 -6.30 -6.26
CA SER A 133 -0.92 -7.56 -5.57
C SER A 133 0.30 -7.98 -4.76
N GLY A 134 0.16 -8.89 -3.81
CA GLY A 134 1.29 -9.29 -3.00
C GLY A 134 0.94 -10.19 -1.85
N HIS A 135 1.85 -10.23 -0.87
CA HIS A 135 1.62 -10.91 0.39
C HIS A 135 2.44 -10.27 1.52
N TYR A 136 1.97 -10.45 2.74
CA TYR A 136 2.74 -10.25 3.95
C TYR A 136 3.39 -11.56 4.40
N SER A 137 4.53 -11.45 5.07
CA SER A 137 5.11 -12.54 5.85
C SER A 137 4.83 -12.28 7.32
N PHE A 138 4.20 -13.24 7.99
CA PHE A 138 3.89 -13.20 9.41
C PHE A 138 4.61 -14.31 10.16
N THR A 139 4.84 -14.09 11.44
CA THR A 139 5.28 -15.10 12.40
C THR A 139 4.23 -15.23 13.49
N ASN A 140 3.77 -16.45 13.78
CA ASN A 140 2.97 -16.73 14.97
C ASN A 140 3.87 -16.50 16.20
N VAL A 141 3.47 -15.61 17.11
CA VAL A 141 4.30 -15.22 18.26
C VAL A 141 4.45 -16.36 19.28
N GLN A 142 3.48 -17.27 19.34
CA GLN A 142 3.50 -18.40 20.27
C GLN A 142 4.32 -19.58 19.73
N SER A 143 4.13 -19.96 18.46
CA SER A 143 4.81 -21.13 17.88
C SER A 143 6.12 -20.79 17.17
N GLY A 144 6.35 -19.54 16.81
CA GLY A 144 7.47 -19.11 15.96
C GLY A 144 7.33 -19.49 14.49
N GLU A 145 6.20 -20.10 14.09
CA GLU A 145 5.97 -20.52 12.71
C GLU A 145 5.75 -19.32 11.77
N ASN A 146 6.38 -19.38 10.59
CA ASN A 146 6.22 -18.36 9.55
C ASN A 146 5.16 -18.77 8.53
N PHE A 147 4.30 -17.83 8.16
CA PHE A 147 3.28 -18.04 7.14
C PHE A 147 3.06 -16.77 6.30
N LEU A 148 2.44 -16.95 5.13
CA LEU A 148 2.16 -15.86 4.21
C LEU A 148 0.68 -15.47 4.25
N VAL A 149 0.39 -14.18 4.24
CA VAL A 149 -0.97 -13.64 4.16
C VAL A 149 -1.12 -12.91 2.82
N LYS A 150 -2.03 -13.35 1.97
CA LYS A 150 -2.26 -12.77 0.64
C LYS A 150 -2.87 -11.38 0.75
N ILE A 151 -2.38 -10.48 -0.09
CA ILE A 151 -3.02 -9.18 -0.34
C ILE A 151 -3.83 -9.33 -1.61
N PRO A 152 -5.14 -9.03 -1.61
CA PRO A 152 -5.95 -9.17 -2.81
C PRO A 152 -5.41 -8.24 -3.90
N PRO A 153 -5.50 -8.63 -5.18
CA PRO A 153 -5.21 -7.69 -6.24
C PRO A 153 -6.17 -6.48 -6.17
N PHE A 154 -5.65 -5.28 -6.39
CA PHE A 154 -6.43 -4.06 -6.48
C PHE A 154 -5.89 -3.15 -7.57
N GLU A 155 -6.78 -2.31 -8.09
CA GLU A 155 -6.52 -1.46 -9.24
C GLU A 155 -6.23 -0.03 -8.80
N LEU A 156 -5.39 0.64 -9.57
CA LEU A 156 -5.03 2.04 -9.43
C LEU A 156 -5.46 2.74 -10.72
N ILE A 157 -6.65 3.32 -10.73
CA ILE A 157 -7.28 3.89 -11.92
C ILE A 157 -7.35 5.40 -11.77
N ALA A 158 -6.76 6.13 -12.71
CA ALA A 158 -6.91 7.57 -12.77
C ALA A 158 -8.24 7.96 -13.45
N ASN A 159 -8.86 9.01 -12.92
CA ASN A 159 -10.21 9.43 -13.28
C ASN A 159 -10.37 9.90 -14.74
N ASN A 160 -9.28 10.17 -15.47
CA ASN A 160 -9.34 10.61 -16.87
C ASN A 160 -9.70 9.50 -17.88
N LEU A 161 -9.98 8.27 -17.41
CA LEU A 161 -10.32 7.11 -18.22
C LEU A 161 -11.81 6.70 -18.16
N LEU A 162 -12.64 7.38 -17.38
CA LEU A 162 -14.04 7.00 -17.17
C LEU A 162 -15.06 7.89 -17.92
N ASN A 163 -14.60 8.64 -18.93
CA ASN A 163 -15.45 9.48 -19.77
C ASN A 163 -15.76 8.83 -21.12
#